data_AF-A0A2N2P313-F1
#
_entry.id   AF-A0A2N2P313-F1
#
_cell.length_a   1.000
_cell.length_b   1.000
_cell.length_c   1.000
_cell.angle_alpha   90.00
_cell.angle_beta   90.00
_cell.angle_gamma   90.00
#
_symmetry.space_group_name_H-M   'P 1'
#
loop_
_entity.id
_entity.type
_entity.pdbx_description
1 polymer ?
#
loop_
_entity_poly.entity_id
_entity_poly.type
_entity_poly.pdbx_seq_one_letter_code
_entity_poly.pdbx_strand_id
1 'polypeptide(L)' 'MTLHEAIVQVLQEARRPMTTREIADAVNQRKLYHRKDGKPVPAKQIGARVNNHPELFIKDNSKIGLVHWQDTHV' A
#
# COMPACT_ATOMS: atom_id res chain seq x y z
N MET A 1 4.03 -12.37 2.11
CA MET A 1 3.34 -11.10 1.78
C MET A 1 3.26 -10.91 0.28
N THR A 2 2.06 -10.62 -0.19
CA THR A 2 1.80 -10.05 -1.50
C THR A 2 2.02 -8.54 -1.47
N LEU A 3 2.01 -7.91 -2.65
CA LEU A 3 2.13 -6.46 -2.74
C LEU A 3 0.95 -5.71 -2.09
N HIS A 4 -0.28 -6.24 -2.21
CA HIS A 4 -1.44 -5.58 -1.60
C HIS A 4 -1.40 -5.67 -0.07
N GLU A 5 -0.95 -6.78 0.50
CA GLU A 5 -0.75 -6.90 1.96
C GLU A 5 0.26 -5.86 2.47
N ALA A 6 1.37 -5.66 1.74
CA ALA A 6 2.36 -4.64 2.07
C ALA A 6 1.77 -3.22 2.07
N ILE A 7 0.91 -2.92 1.08
CA ILE A 7 0.22 -1.62 1.00
C ILE A 7 -0.73 -1.45 2.20
N VAL A 8 -1.51 -2.48 2.53
CA VAL A 8 -2.44 -2.45 3.67
C VAL A 8 -1.68 -2.19 4.96
N GLN A 9 -0.60 -2.92 5.21
CA GLN A 9 0.20 -2.75 6.43
C GLN A 9 0.78 -1.34 6.54
N VAL A 10 1.35 -0.79 5.45
CA VAL A 10 1.87 0.58 5.46
C VAL A 10 0.78 1.60 5.79
N LEU A 11 -0.40 1.46 5.18
CA LEU A 11 -1.52 2.35 5.43
C LEU A 11 -2.01 2.22 6.88
N GLN A 12 -2.20 1.00 7.38
CA GLN A 12 -2.61 0.73 8.76
C GLN A 12 -1.63 1.32 9.78
N GLU A 13 -0.33 1.10 9.60
CA GLU A 13 0.69 1.65 10.49
C GLU A 13 0.74 3.18 10.43
N ALA A 14 0.56 3.76 9.24
CA ALA A 14 0.53 5.21 9.08
C ALA A 14 -0.77 5.85 9.61
N ARG A 15 -1.84 5.06 9.81
CA ARG A 15 -3.20 5.49 10.19
C ARG A 15 -3.71 6.70 9.39
N ARG A 16 -3.26 6.85 8.13
CA ARG A 16 -3.60 7.99 7.27
C ARG A 16 -3.56 7.61 5.78
N PRO A 17 -4.37 8.27 4.93
CA PRO A 17 -4.26 8.12 3.49
C PRO A 17 -2.91 8.65 2.99
N MET A 18 -2.23 7.86 2.15
CA MET A 18 -0.90 8.19 1.61
C MET A 18 -0.90 8.15 0.09
N THR A 19 0.01 8.88 -0.54
CA THR A 19 0.18 8.82 -1.99
C THR A 19 0.82 7.49 -2.42
N THR A 20 0.60 7.08 -3.68
CA THR A 20 1.24 5.87 -4.23
C THR A 20 2.76 5.90 -4.15
N ARG A 21 3.36 7.09 -4.20
CA ARG A 21 4.80 7.30 -4.01
C ARG A 21 5.22 7.06 -2.57
N GLU A 22 4.55 7.68 -1.60
CA GLU A 22 4.85 7.45 -0.18
C GLU A 22 4.70 5.98 0.21
N ILE A 23 3.66 5.31 -0.31
CA ILE A 23 3.46 3.88 -0.07
C ILE A 23 4.59 3.07 -0.68
N ALA A 24 4.99 3.35 -1.92
CA ALA A 24 6.10 2.66 -2.55
C ALA A 24 7.40 2.86 -1.76
N ASP A 25 7.71 4.10 -1.37
CA ASP A 25 8.87 4.41 -0.53
C ASP A 25 8.83 3.65 0.80
N ALA A 26 7.70 3.67 1.52
CA ALA A 26 7.55 2.94 2.78
C ALA A 26 7.68 1.42 2.62
N VAL A 27 7.07 0.83 1.60
CA VAL A 27 7.18 -0.61 1.30
C VAL A 27 8.64 -0.97 0.99
N ASN A 28 9.34 -0.14 0.23
CA ASN A 28 10.75 -0.36 -0.14
C ASN A 28 11.69 -0.17 1.05
N GLN A 29 11.50 0.88 1.85
CA GLN A 29 12.30 1.17 3.04
C GLN A 29 12.17 0.07 4.08
N ARG A 30 10.95 -0.41 4.30
CA ARG A 30 10.65 -1.50 5.25
C ARG A 30 10.91 -2.90 4.67
N LYS A 31 11.26 -2.99 3.37
CA LYS A 31 11.44 -4.24 2.62
C LYS A 31 10.28 -5.24 2.80
N LEU A 32 9.05 -4.72 2.93
CA LEU A 32 7.85 -5.53 3.19
C LEU A 32 7.50 -6.45 2.01
N TYR A 33 7.98 -6.11 0.81
CA TYR A 33 7.76 -6.90 -0.38
C TYR A 33 9.04 -7.05 -1.20
N HIS A 34 9.41 -8.29 -1.47
CA HIS A 34 10.53 -8.63 -2.33
C HIS A 34 10.03 -9.01 -3.72
N ARG A 35 10.32 -8.16 -4.71
CA ARG A 35 10.15 -8.52 -6.13
C ARG A 35 11.19 -9.58 -6.51
N LYS A 36 10.79 -10.52 -7.39
CA LYS A 36 11.71 -11.51 -7.98
C LYS A 36 12.92 -10.87 -8.68
N ASP A 37 12.75 -9.67 -9.24
CA ASP A 37 13.84 -8.94 -9.92
C ASP A 37 14.81 -8.23 -8.96
N GLY A 38 14.59 -8.30 -7.64
CA GLY A 38 15.38 -7.56 -6.64
C GLY A 38 15.20 -6.04 -6.64
N LYS A 39 14.38 -5.51 -7.56
CA LYS A 39 14.14 -4.08 -7.71
C LYS A 39 13.06 -3.56 -6.74
N PRO A 40 13.14 -2.28 -6.35
CA PRO A 40 12.07 -1.64 -5.58
C PRO A 40 10.73 -1.67 -6.33
N VAL A 41 9.65 -1.62 -5.56
CA VAL A 41 8.31 -1.49 -6.09
C VAL A 41 8.09 -0.06 -6.57
N PRO A 42 7.71 0.15 -7.84
CA PRO A 42 7.38 1.48 -8.34
C PRO A 42 5.95 1.87 -7.95
N ALA A 43 5.74 3.17 -7.68
CA ALA A 43 4.42 3.75 -7.36
C ALA A 43 3.33 3.40 -8.40
N LYS A 44 3.69 3.23 -9.67
CA LYS A 44 2.77 2.82 -10.73
C LYS A 44 2.16 1.44 -10.48
N GLN A 45 2.93 0.52 -9.90
CA GLN A 45 2.47 -0.83 -9.57
C GLN A 45 1.52 -0.81 -8.36
N ILE A 46 1.74 0.11 -7.41
CA ILE A 46 0.82 0.38 -6.29
C ILE A 46 -0.52 0.86 -6.83
N GLY A 47 -0.53 1.87 -7.70
CA GLY A 47 -1.76 2.41 -8.29
C GLY A 47 -2.55 1.35 -9.09
N ALA A 48 -1.85 0.51 -9.87
CA ALA A 48 -2.49 -0.59 -10.59
C ALA A 48 -3.13 -1.62 -9.64
N ARG A 49 -2.48 -1.93 -8.51
CA ARG A 49 -3.05 -2.85 -7.50
C ARG A 49 -4.23 -2.25 -6.77
N VAL A 50 -4.16 -0.98 -6.42
CA VAL A 50 -5.27 -0.27 -5.77
C VAL A 50 -6.51 -0.26 -6.66
N ASN A 51 -6.35 0.06 -7.94
CA ASN A 51 -7.46 0.04 -8.89
C ASN A 51 -8.05 -1.36 -9.12
N ASN A 52 -7.23 -2.41 -9.01
CA ASN A 52 -7.68 -3.80 -9.14
C ASN A 52 -8.34 -4.35 -7.88
N HIS A 53 -8.25 -3.65 -6.74
CA HIS A 53 -8.79 -4.07 -5.46
C HIS A 53 -9.63 -2.96 -4.81
N PRO A 54 -10.75 -2.55 -5.44
CA PRO A 54 -11.63 -1.53 -4.90
C PRO A 54 -12.30 -1.97 -3.59
N GLU A 55 -12.36 -3.28 -3.30
CA GLU A 55 -12.86 -3.80 -2.03
C GLU A 55 -11.94 -3.50 -0.83
N LEU A 56 -10.64 -3.28 -1.06
CA LEU A 56 -9.65 -3.06 0.00
C LEU A 56 -9.21 -1.59 0.07
N PHE A 57 -9.08 -0.94 -1.08
CA PHE A 57 -8.49 0.38 -1.19
C PHE A 57 -9.49 1.40 -1.72
N ILE A 58 -9.49 2.57 -1.09
CA ILE A 58 -10.20 3.74 -1.59
C ILE A 58 -9.17 4.75 -2.12
N LYS A 59 -9.40 5.27 -3.32
CA LYS A 59 -8.55 6.30 -3.90
C LYS A 59 -9.30 7.62 -3.87
N ASP A 60 -8.81 8.56 -3.08
CA ASP A 60 -9.29 9.95 -3.06
C ASP A 60 -8.26 10.83 -3.77
N ASN A 61 -8.58 11.24 -5.00
CA ASN A 61 -7.72 12.03 -5.87
C ASN A 61 -6.32 11.41 -6.06
N SER A 62 -5.36 11.87 -5.25
CA SER A 62 -3.94 11.47 -5.26
C SER A 62 -3.54 10.60 -4.06
N LYS A 63 -4.44 10.37 -3.12
CA LYS A 63 -4.20 9.59 -1.90
C LYS A 63 -4.94 8.26 -1.94
N ILE A 64 -4.33 7.26 -1.35
CA ILE A 64 -4.84 5.91 -1.19
C ILE A 64 -5.13 5.73 0.30
N GLY A 65 -6.34 5.34 0.62
CA GLY A 65 -6.75 4.91 1.96
C GLY A 65 -7.25 3.47 1.93
N LEU A 66 -7.60 2.96 3.10
CA LEU A 66 -8.26 1.67 3.25
C LEU A 66 -9.77 1.86 3.36
N VAL A 67 -10.53 0.94 2.77
CA VAL A 67 -11.99 0.89 2.94
C VAL A 67 -12.31 0.46 4.37
N HIS A 68 -11.60 -0.57 4.85
CA HIS A 68 -11.69 -1.04 6.24
C HIS A 68 -10.35 -0.83 6.93
N TRP A 69 -10.29 0.19 7.78
CA TRP A 69 -9.21 0.35 8.75
C TRP A 69 -9.45 -0.70 9.83
N GLN A 70 -8.67 -1.79 9.80
CA GLN A 70 -8.69 -2.72 10.91
C GLN A 70 -8.03 -2.02 12.10
N ASP A 71 -8.85 -1.58 13.04
CA ASP A 71 -8.35 -1.19 14.34
C ASP A 71 -8.03 -2.49 15.08
N THR A 72 -6.78 -2.94 14.94
CA THR A 72 -6.26 -4.07 15.71
C THR A 72 -6.18 -3.63 17.16
N HIS A 73 -7.32 -3.65 17.87
CA HIS A 73 -7.36 -3.70 19.32
C HIS A 73 -6.85 -5.09 19.70
N VAL A 74 -5.57 -5.16 20.07
CA VAL A 74 -4.98 -6.25 20.85
C VAL A 74 -4.79 -5.79 22.28
#